data_AF-A0A7K1VLD1-F1
#
_entry.id   AF-A0A7K1VLD1-F1
#
_cell.length_a   1.000
_cell.length_b   1.000
_cell.length_c   1.000
_cell.angle_alpha   90.00
_cell.angle_beta   90.00
_cell.angle_gamma   90.00
#
_symmetry.space_group_name_H-M   'P 1'
#
loop_
_entity.id
_entity.type
_entity.pdbx_description
1 polymer ?
#
loop_
_entity_poly.entity_id
_entity_poly.type
_entity_poly.pdbx_seq_one_letter_code
_entity_poly.pdbx_strand_id
1 'polypeptide(L)'
;MRTFTSTPPTTTARRPVRRLLIAGATCGALAFGSFAAAPAAFAADPPVAVQATSAAAWTVVAEGENSANAQTVQHLLNAAGYPVDADGVFGPATAAAVTSFQTDRGLSADGIVGEQTWSALITTLSSGDTGEAVSGLQVQLDKTGAGITVDGSFGPATLSAVQSFQSAAGLTVDGVVGPQTWQSLVGSGSGTTPEPGQPGETFATLSEEQLANVRVIIAEGKTAGVPEYGWVVAIATAMQESRLRNLSGGDRDSVGLFQQRPSAGWGDPAALVDPVYASRAFYGAANSPTSNTGLTDVAGWESMSVTEAAQAVQVSAYPDAYAQWETLAREAVASEG
;
A
#
# COMPACT_ATOMS: atom_id res chain seq x y z
N MET A 1 28.47 19.72 -53.06
CA MET A 1 29.79 20.19 -53.56
C MET A 1 30.15 21.46 -52.79
N ARG A 2 31.40 21.56 -52.31
CA ARG A 2 32.04 22.61 -51.48
C ARG A 2 32.08 22.36 -49.97
N THR A 3 33.10 21.56 -49.62
CA THR A 3 33.91 21.55 -48.40
C THR A 3 34.64 22.88 -48.16
N PHE A 4 34.84 23.28 -46.90
CA PHE A 4 36.09 23.91 -46.43
C PHE A 4 36.32 23.62 -44.93
N THR A 5 37.46 23.02 -44.68
CA THR A 5 38.13 22.69 -43.40
C THR A 5 38.83 23.92 -42.80
N SER A 6 38.98 23.99 -41.46
CA SER A 6 40.27 24.31 -40.80
C SER A 6 40.16 24.28 -39.27
N THR A 7 41.09 23.57 -38.63
CA THR A 7 41.41 23.55 -37.18
C THR A 7 42.95 23.69 -37.06
N PRO A 8 43.54 23.75 -35.84
CA PRO A 8 43.88 24.88 -34.93
C PRO A 8 45.39 25.26 -35.04
N PRO A 9 46.14 25.86 -34.05
CA PRO A 9 46.57 25.11 -32.84
C PRO A 9 47.04 25.92 -31.56
N THR A 10 47.22 25.19 -30.43
CA THR A 10 48.27 25.33 -29.34
C THR A 10 48.27 26.56 -28.38
N THR A 11 48.69 26.57 -27.09
CA THR A 11 49.55 25.71 -26.23
C THR A 11 49.47 26.11 -24.72
N THR A 12 49.73 25.16 -23.79
CA THR A 12 50.47 25.23 -22.47
C THR A 12 49.90 26.03 -21.28
N ALA A 13 50.12 25.72 -19.98
CA ALA A 13 50.98 24.79 -19.20
C ALA A 13 50.33 24.60 -17.78
N ARG A 14 50.29 23.43 -17.11
CA ARG A 14 51.29 22.79 -16.21
C ARG A 14 51.96 23.79 -15.23
N ARG A 15 52.12 23.61 -13.90
CA ARG A 15 52.14 22.48 -12.92
C ARG A 15 52.48 23.13 -11.50
N PRO A 16 53.05 22.48 -10.44
CA PRO A 16 52.42 21.75 -9.32
C PRO A 16 52.96 22.10 -7.88
N VAL A 17 52.70 21.21 -6.90
CA VAL A 17 53.39 20.88 -5.60
C VAL A 17 53.22 21.87 -4.41
N ARG A 18 53.15 21.47 -3.13
CA ARG A 18 53.99 20.48 -2.41
C ARG A 18 53.41 20.04 -1.04
N ARG A 19 53.58 18.75 -0.73
CA ARG A 19 53.52 18.10 0.60
C ARG A 19 54.66 18.58 1.50
N LEU A 20 54.47 18.56 2.83
CA LEU A 20 55.57 18.31 3.77
C LEU A 20 55.09 17.59 5.05
N LEU A 21 55.67 16.42 5.31
CA LEU A 21 55.72 15.68 6.58
C LEU A 21 57.04 16.04 7.27
N ILE A 22 57.05 16.25 8.59
CA ILE A 22 58.25 16.09 9.44
C ILE A 22 57.85 15.49 10.79
N ALA A 23 58.58 14.46 11.20
CA ALA A 23 58.60 13.86 12.52
C ALA A 23 59.94 14.18 13.22
N GLY A 24 59.98 14.19 14.56
CA GLY A 24 61.21 13.91 15.33
C GLY A 24 61.50 14.73 16.60
N ALA A 25 61.29 14.08 17.75
CA ALA A 25 62.20 13.92 18.90
C ALA A 25 62.48 15.04 19.97
N THR A 26 61.99 14.74 21.18
CA THR A 26 62.63 14.69 22.53
C THR A 26 63.19 15.92 23.29
N CYS A 27 62.72 16.01 24.55
CA CYS A 27 63.47 16.08 25.84
C CYS A 27 63.36 17.37 26.71
N GLY A 28 62.75 17.22 27.91
CA GLY A 28 63.25 17.77 29.18
C GLY A 28 62.75 19.14 29.67
N ALA A 29 61.91 19.15 30.71
CA ALA A 29 62.19 19.78 32.03
C ALA A 29 60.92 19.96 32.88
N LEU A 30 61.08 19.68 34.18
CA LEU A 30 60.10 19.74 35.27
C LEU A 30 59.79 21.19 35.71
N ALA A 31 58.53 21.50 36.02
CA ALA A 31 58.19 22.47 37.07
C ALA A 31 56.73 22.36 37.55
N PHE A 32 56.61 21.93 38.81
CA PHE A 32 55.64 22.30 39.86
C PHE A 32 54.13 22.41 39.57
N GLY A 33 53.41 21.53 40.27
CA GLY A 33 51.97 21.43 40.37
C GLY A 33 51.23 22.72 40.76
N SER A 34 50.07 22.88 40.13
CA SER A 34 48.89 23.44 40.76
C SER A 34 47.74 22.45 40.52
N PHE A 35 47.20 21.92 41.63
CA PHE A 35 45.92 21.23 41.62
C PHE A 35 44.82 22.26 41.35
N ALA A 36 44.55 22.53 40.07
CA ALA A 36 43.27 23.05 39.65
C ALA A 36 42.41 21.83 39.30
N ALA A 37 41.59 21.40 40.25
CA ALA A 37 40.51 20.46 39.98
C ALA A 37 39.60 21.11 38.93
N ALA A 38 39.69 20.63 37.69
CA ALA A 38 38.70 20.94 36.68
C ALA A 38 37.33 20.51 37.22
N PRO A 39 36.28 21.34 37.09
CA PRO A 39 34.93 20.85 37.35
C PRO A 39 34.70 19.68 36.39
N ALA A 40 34.26 18.54 36.95
CA ALA A 40 33.77 17.44 36.16
C ALA A 40 32.74 18.01 35.18
N ALA A 41 33.10 18.04 33.90
CA ALA A 41 32.12 18.20 32.85
C ALA A 41 31.14 17.05 33.07
N PHE A 42 29.93 17.37 33.51
CA PHE A 42 28.80 16.48 33.31
C PHE A 42 28.81 16.19 31.81
N ALA A 43 29.28 14.99 31.46
CA ALA A 43 29.02 14.45 30.15
C ALA A 43 27.50 14.50 30.03
N ALA A 44 27.02 15.43 29.20
CA ALA A 44 25.62 15.47 28.83
C ALA A 44 25.28 14.05 28.37
N ASP A 45 24.24 13.47 28.95
CA ASP A 45 23.68 12.22 28.47
C ASP A 45 23.59 12.31 26.94
N PRO A 46 23.93 11.22 26.20
CA PRO A 46 23.70 11.22 24.76
C PRO A 46 22.26 11.68 24.53
N PRO A 47 21.99 12.57 23.54
CA PRO A 47 20.62 12.95 23.28
C PRO A 47 19.85 11.66 23.07
N VAL A 48 18.88 11.40 23.96
CA VAL A 48 17.92 10.33 23.79
C VAL A 48 17.39 10.56 22.39
N ALA A 49 17.73 9.66 21.47
CA ALA A 49 17.17 9.67 20.15
C ALA A 49 15.66 9.58 20.39
N VAL A 50 14.97 10.70 20.22
CA VAL A 50 13.50 10.72 20.20
C VAL A 50 13.19 9.79 19.04
N GLN A 51 12.79 8.56 19.37
CA GLN A 51 12.33 7.61 18.39
C GLN A 51 11.25 8.34 17.63
N ALA A 52 11.45 8.52 16.32
CA ALA A 52 10.39 8.99 15.44
C ALA A 52 9.23 8.03 15.68
N THR A 53 8.20 8.50 16.36
CA THR A 53 6.95 7.77 16.50
C THR A 53 6.50 7.47 15.09
N SER A 54 6.45 6.18 14.75
CA SER A 54 5.91 5.71 13.47
C SER A 54 4.59 6.45 13.26
N ALA A 55 4.53 7.29 12.22
CA ALA A 55 3.27 7.82 11.77
C ALA A 55 2.34 6.61 11.52
N ALA A 56 1.11 6.68 12.01
CA ALA A 56 0.14 5.61 11.80
C ALA A 56 0.06 5.31 10.29
N ALA A 57 0.13 4.05 9.86
CA ALA A 57 -0.03 3.75 8.44
C ALA A 57 -1.48 4.06 8.00
N TRP A 58 -1.66 4.48 6.76
CA TRP A 58 -3.01 4.64 6.20
C TRP A 58 -3.70 3.28 6.15
N THR A 59 -4.90 3.17 6.74
CA THR A 59 -5.71 1.95 6.60
C THR A 59 -6.18 1.80 5.16
N VAL A 60 -5.96 0.62 4.60
CA VAL A 60 -6.46 0.26 3.27
C VAL A 60 -7.96 0.03 3.35
N VAL A 61 -8.72 0.66 2.46
CA VAL A 61 -10.17 0.46 2.34
C VAL A 61 -10.50 -0.01 0.94
N ALA A 62 -11.30 -1.08 0.82
CA ALA A 62 -11.62 -1.71 -0.46
C ALA A 62 -13.04 -2.28 -0.49
N GLU A 63 -13.45 -2.76 -1.66
CA GLU A 63 -14.76 -3.38 -1.86
C GLU A 63 -15.02 -4.55 -0.90
N GLY A 64 -16.27 -4.63 -0.42
CA GLY A 64 -16.72 -5.61 0.58
C GLY A 64 -16.59 -5.13 2.02
N GLU A 65 -15.92 -4.00 2.27
CA GLU A 65 -15.81 -3.41 3.60
C GLU A 65 -17.09 -2.69 4.03
N ASN A 66 -17.48 -2.86 5.30
CA ASN A 66 -18.49 -2.03 5.95
C ASN A 66 -17.87 -1.36 7.18
N SER A 67 -17.56 -0.07 7.09
CA SER A 67 -16.84 0.64 8.14
C SER A 67 -17.03 2.16 8.08
N ALA A 68 -16.72 2.83 9.19
CA ALA A 68 -16.62 4.29 9.20
C ALA A 68 -15.53 4.82 8.24
N ASN A 69 -14.50 4.02 7.94
CA ASN A 69 -13.47 4.39 6.97
C ASN A 69 -14.04 4.36 5.54
N ALA A 70 -14.83 3.34 5.19
CA ALA A 70 -15.60 3.30 3.95
C ALA A 70 -16.57 4.48 3.83
N GLN A 71 -17.30 4.81 4.90
CA GLN A 71 -18.20 5.97 4.90
C GLN A 71 -17.45 7.29 4.70
N THR A 72 -16.26 7.42 5.31
CA THR A 72 -15.40 8.60 5.13
C THR A 72 -14.90 8.71 3.70
N VAL A 73 -14.47 7.61 3.08
CA VAL A 73 -14.09 7.58 1.66
C VAL A 73 -15.24 8.07 0.80
N GLN A 74 -16.46 7.57 1.01
CA GLN A 74 -17.64 7.97 0.24
C GLN A 74 -17.91 9.48 0.34
N HIS A 75 -17.85 10.05 1.55
CA HIS A 75 -17.96 11.49 1.75
C HIS A 75 -16.84 12.28 1.05
N LEU A 76 -15.60 11.82 1.12
CA LEU A 76 -14.49 12.51 0.44
C LEU A 76 -14.58 12.40 -1.09
N LEU A 77 -15.07 11.28 -1.62
CA LEU A 77 -15.35 11.11 -3.05
C LEU A 77 -16.45 12.08 -3.50
N ASN A 78 -17.54 12.19 -2.74
CA ASN A 78 -18.60 13.17 -2.98
C ASN A 78 -18.05 14.61 -2.99
N ALA A 79 -17.18 14.94 -2.03
CA ALA A 79 -16.50 16.25 -1.99
C ALA A 79 -15.59 16.49 -3.20
N ALA A 80 -14.96 15.43 -3.72
CA ALA A 80 -14.10 15.47 -4.90
C ALA A 80 -14.89 15.44 -6.24
N GLY A 81 -16.22 15.32 -6.20
CA GLY A 81 -17.08 15.31 -7.38
C GLY A 81 -17.43 13.94 -7.93
N TYR A 82 -17.20 12.85 -7.18
CA TYR A 82 -17.50 11.47 -7.55
C TYR A 82 -18.69 10.98 -6.72
N PRO A 83 -19.93 11.11 -7.23
CA PRO A 83 -21.14 10.86 -6.46
C PRO A 83 -21.32 9.38 -6.11
N VAL A 84 -21.48 9.10 -4.82
CA VAL A 84 -21.77 7.78 -4.22
C VAL A 84 -22.67 7.93 -2.99
N ASP A 85 -23.44 6.89 -2.67
CA ASP A 85 -24.19 6.84 -1.41
C ASP A 85 -23.22 6.65 -0.24
N ALA A 86 -23.22 7.56 0.74
CA ALA A 86 -22.33 7.52 1.91
C ALA A 86 -22.93 6.68 3.06
N ASP A 87 -23.17 5.40 2.77
CA ASP A 87 -23.82 4.43 3.67
C ASP A 87 -22.84 3.62 4.54
N GLY A 88 -21.53 3.78 4.32
CA GLY A 88 -20.48 3.01 4.98
C GLY A 88 -20.23 1.64 4.39
N VAL A 89 -20.96 1.24 3.34
CA VAL A 89 -20.77 -0.01 2.62
C VAL A 89 -19.96 0.27 1.36
N PHE A 90 -18.72 -0.21 1.33
CA PHE A 90 -17.87 -0.13 0.15
C PHE A 90 -18.31 -1.20 -0.86
N GLY A 91 -19.35 -0.92 -1.63
CA GLY A 91 -19.82 -1.77 -2.71
C GLY A 91 -19.22 -1.44 -4.09
N PRO A 92 -19.70 -2.11 -5.16
CA PRO A 92 -19.21 -1.91 -6.52
C PRO A 92 -19.30 -0.45 -7.02
N ALA A 93 -20.33 0.29 -6.59
CA ALA A 93 -20.49 1.70 -6.96
C ALA A 93 -19.37 2.57 -6.36
N THR A 94 -19.00 2.33 -5.10
CA THR A 94 -17.89 3.02 -4.43
C THR A 94 -16.56 2.63 -5.08
N ALA A 95 -16.34 1.36 -5.39
CA ALA A 95 -15.14 0.89 -6.09
C ALA A 95 -14.98 1.58 -7.46
N ALA A 96 -16.03 1.63 -8.27
CA ALA A 96 -16.01 2.30 -9.57
C ALA A 96 -15.72 3.81 -9.46
N ALA A 97 -16.25 4.47 -8.42
CA ALA A 97 -15.97 5.87 -8.14
C ALA A 97 -14.49 6.08 -7.74
N VAL A 98 -13.92 5.21 -6.92
CA VAL A 98 -12.49 5.23 -6.57
C VAL A 98 -11.62 5.01 -7.82
N THR A 99 -11.93 4.02 -8.66
CA THR A 99 -11.21 3.78 -9.92
C THR A 99 -11.23 5.01 -10.83
N SER A 100 -12.38 5.69 -10.92
CA SER A 100 -12.53 6.92 -11.72
C SER A 100 -11.67 8.05 -11.14
N PHE A 101 -11.74 8.24 -9.82
CA PHE A 101 -10.92 9.22 -9.11
C PHE A 101 -9.42 8.96 -9.31
N GLN A 102 -8.98 7.72 -9.16
CA GLN A 102 -7.58 7.34 -9.36
C GLN A 102 -7.13 7.62 -10.79
N THR A 103 -7.94 7.26 -11.78
CA THR A 103 -7.66 7.51 -13.20
C THR A 103 -7.46 9.00 -13.47
N ASP A 104 -8.38 9.85 -12.99
CA ASP A 104 -8.33 11.30 -13.19
C ASP A 104 -7.14 11.96 -12.46
N ARG A 105 -6.63 11.32 -11.41
CA ARG A 105 -5.45 11.78 -10.65
C ARG A 105 -4.14 11.12 -11.10
N GLY A 106 -4.18 10.26 -12.13
CA GLY A 106 -3.00 9.56 -12.63
C GLY A 106 -2.41 8.54 -11.66
N LEU A 107 -3.24 7.99 -10.78
CA LEU A 107 -2.89 6.93 -9.84
C LEU A 107 -3.18 5.54 -10.44
N SER A 108 -2.75 4.48 -9.76
CA SER A 108 -3.20 3.11 -10.06
C SER A 108 -4.72 3.03 -9.91
N ALA A 109 -5.42 2.69 -11.00
CA ALA A 109 -6.88 2.65 -11.06
C ALA A 109 -7.41 1.25 -10.67
N ASP A 110 -7.13 0.83 -9.44
CA ASP A 110 -7.45 -0.50 -8.90
C ASP A 110 -8.70 -0.52 -8.01
N GLY A 111 -9.33 0.63 -7.75
CA GLY A 111 -10.52 0.72 -6.91
C GLY A 111 -10.23 0.60 -5.41
N ILE A 112 -8.95 0.60 -5.01
CA ILE A 112 -8.51 0.45 -3.62
C ILE A 112 -8.05 1.80 -3.06
N VAL A 113 -8.52 2.14 -1.86
CA VAL A 113 -8.08 3.35 -1.17
C VAL A 113 -6.87 3.03 -0.29
N GLY A 114 -5.68 3.06 -0.92
CA GLY A 114 -4.36 2.99 -0.28
C GLY A 114 -3.76 4.37 0.06
N GLU A 115 -2.50 4.43 0.52
CA GLU A 115 -1.86 5.68 0.94
C GLU A 115 -1.82 6.74 -0.17
N GLN A 116 -1.57 6.36 -1.42
CA GLN A 116 -1.62 7.31 -2.55
C GLN A 116 -3.02 7.87 -2.77
N THR A 117 -4.03 7.00 -2.76
CA THR A 117 -5.43 7.40 -2.93
C THR A 117 -5.87 8.29 -1.77
N TRP A 118 -5.57 7.91 -0.52
CA TRP A 118 -5.84 8.72 0.67
C TRP A 118 -5.19 10.09 0.58
N SER A 119 -3.89 10.15 0.27
CA SER A 119 -3.14 11.41 0.18
C SER A 119 -3.70 12.35 -0.90
N ALA A 120 -4.26 11.79 -1.98
CA ALA A 120 -4.90 12.56 -3.04
C ALA A 120 -6.36 12.95 -2.73
N LEU A 121 -7.03 12.19 -1.86
CA LEU A 121 -8.46 12.28 -1.58
C LEU A 121 -8.76 13.19 -0.38
N ILE A 122 -7.89 13.19 0.63
CA ILE A 122 -8.04 14.07 1.80
C ILE A 122 -7.90 15.54 1.43
N THR A 123 -8.59 16.39 2.18
CA THR A 123 -8.42 17.84 2.15
C THR A 123 -8.09 18.35 3.55
N THR A 124 -7.31 19.42 3.63
CA THR A 124 -7.12 20.11 4.91
C THR A 124 -8.42 20.79 5.30
N LEU A 125 -8.89 20.53 6.52
CA LEU A 125 -10.12 21.13 7.08
C LEU A 125 -9.82 21.98 8.31
N SER A 126 -10.61 23.02 8.51
CA SER A 126 -10.50 23.96 9.63
C SER A 126 -11.86 24.56 10.00
N SER A 127 -11.91 25.25 11.15
CA SER A 127 -13.11 25.92 11.64
C SER A 127 -13.73 26.85 10.59
N GLY A 128 -15.03 26.68 10.36
CA GLY A 128 -15.80 27.43 9.35
C GLY A 128 -15.96 26.72 8.01
N ASP A 129 -15.24 25.62 7.76
CA ASP A 129 -15.44 24.81 6.55
C ASP A 129 -16.81 24.09 6.59
N THR A 130 -17.35 23.82 5.40
CA THR A 130 -18.64 23.12 5.25
C THR A 130 -18.59 22.13 4.08
N GLY A 131 -19.46 21.12 4.10
CA GLY A 131 -19.66 20.16 3.02
C GLY A 131 -19.27 18.72 3.36
N GLU A 132 -19.25 17.87 2.33
CA GLU A 132 -19.11 16.42 2.47
C GLU A 132 -17.80 15.99 3.17
N ALA A 133 -16.68 16.68 2.91
CA ALA A 133 -15.43 16.37 3.60
C ALA A 133 -15.53 16.59 5.13
N VAL A 134 -16.32 17.57 5.57
CA VAL A 134 -16.61 17.80 6.99
C VAL A 134 -17.51 16.70 7.54
N SER A 135 -18.50 16.22 6.78
CA SER A 135 -19.31 15.06 7.16
C SER A 135 -18.43 13.83 7.40
N GLY A 136 -17.48 13.54 6.49
CA GLY A 136 -16.52 12.45 6.65
C GLY A 136 -15.63 12.60 7.90
N LEU A 137 -15.19 13.82 8.21
CA LEU A 137 -14.47 14.10 9.46
C LEU A 137 -15.34 13.82 10.69
N GLN A 138 -16.59 14.28 10.67
CA GLN A 138 -17.52 14.12 11.78
C GLN A 138 -17.85 12.64 12.04
N VAL A 139 -17.97 11.82 10.99
CA VAL A 139 -18.10 10.36 11.09
C VAL A 139 -16.92 9.74 11.86
N GLN A 140 -15.68 10.13 11.54
CA GLN A 140 -14.51 9.61 12.25
C GLN A 140 -14.43 10.09 13.70
N LEU A 141 -14.76 11.35 13.97
CA LEU A 141 -14.77 11.86 15.34
C LEU A 141 -15.85 11.19 16.18
N ASP A 142 -17.04 10.95 15.64
CA ASP A 142 -18.12 10.26 16.37
C ASP A 142 -17.73 8.81 16.71
N LYS A 143 -17.06 8.11 15.79
CA LYS A 143 -16.46 6.78 16.03
C LYS A 143 -15.50 6.77 17.24
N THR A 144 -14.74 7.86 17.46
CA THR A 144 -13.85 7.99 18.63
C THR A 144 -14.58 8.29 19.94
N GLY A 145 -15.92 8.38 19.92
CA GLY A 145 -16.76 8.64 21.08
C GLY A 145 -17.00 10.13 21.35
N ALA A 146 -16.77 11.01 20.36
CA ALA A 146 -16.97 12.45 20.52
C ALA A 146 -18.45 12.85 20.68
N GLY A 147 -19.39 12.01 20.20
CA GLY A 147 -20.83 12.25 20.36
C GLY A 147 -21.32 13.50 19.63
N ILE A 148 -20.78 13.76 18.44
CA ILE A 148 -21.08 14.97 17.66
C ILE A 148 -22.08 14.68 16.55
N THR A 149 -22.86 15.69 16.17
CA THR A 149 -23.77 15.57 15.02
C THR A 149 -22.97 15.62 13.72
N VAL A 150 -23.29 14.72 12.79
CA VAL A 150 -22.80 14.76 11.41
C VAL A 150 -23.72 15.69 10.61
N ASP A 151 -23.38 16.96 10.55
CA ASP A 151 -24.15 18.03 9.89
C ASP A 151 -23.39 18.72 8.74
N GLY A 152 -22.17 18.27 8.45
CA GLY A 152 -21.33 18.83 7.40
C GLY A 152 -20.85 20.25 7.69
N SER A 153 -20.93 20.73 8.94
CA SER A 153 -20.49 22.06 9.36
C SER A 153 -19.38 22.00 10.40
N PHE A 154 -18.22 22.58 10.09
CA PHE A 154 -17.08 22.60 11.01
C PHE A 154 -17.26 23.74 12.02
N GLY A 155 -18.21 23.53 12.94
CA GLY A 155 -18.54 24.46 14.02
C GLY A 155 -17.73 24.26 15.29
N PRO A 156 -18.08 24.99 16.38
CA PRO A 156 -17.38 24.92 17.66
C PRO A 156 -17.33 23.52 18.29
N ALA A 157 -18.37 22.70 18.08
CA ALA A 157 -18.41 21.32 18.57
C ALA A 157 -17.37 20.44 17.85
N THR A 158 -17.32 20.50 16.51
CA THR A 158 -16.32 19.79 15.70
C THR A 158 -14.91 20.26 16.03
N LEU A 159 -14.67 21.57 16.20
CA LEU A 159 -13.38 22.10 16.63
C LEU A 159 -12.93 21.53 17.98
N SER A 160 -13.83 21.51 18.97
CA SER A 160 -13.54 20.97 20.30
C SER A 160 -13.22 19.47 20.24
N ALA A 161 -13.93 18.72 19.40
CA ALA A 161 -13.69 17.30 19.17
C ALA A 161 -12.33 17.06 18.49
N VAL A 162 -11.98 17.83 17.45
CA VAL A 162 -10.67 17.73 16.77
C VAL A 162 -9.53 18.02 17.75
N GLN A 163 -9.62 19.08 18.55
CA GLN A 163 -8.58 19.42 19.52
C GLN A 163 -8.44 18.34 20.60
N SER A 164 -9.55 17.76 21.05
CA SER A 164 -9.55 16.65 22.01
C SER A 164 -8.89 15.41 21.42
N PHE A 165 -9.22 15.08 20.16
CA PHE A 165 -8.61 13.98 19.44
C PHE A 165 -7.10 14.20 19.24
N GLN A 166 -6.69 15.37 18.75
CA GLN A 166 -5.27 15.72 18.56
C GLN A 166 -4.49 15.59 19.87
N SER A 167 -5.06 16.07 20.99
CA SER A 167 -4.45 15.93 22.31
C SER A 167 -4.32 14.47 22.74
N ALA A 168 -5.34 13.63 22.49
CA ALA A 168 -5.33 12.22 22.84
C ALA A 168 -4.36 11.40 21.97
N ALA A 169 -4.22 11.78 20.70
CA ALA A 169 -3.35 11.14 19.72
C ALA A 169 -1.88 11.63 19.78
N GLY A 170 -1.56 12.60 20.65
CA GLY A 170 -0.21 13.17 20.76
C GLY A 170 0.20 14.05 19.56
N LEU A 171 -0.78 14.60 18.84
CA LEU A 171 -0.58 15.51 17.71
C LEU A 171 -0.52 16.97 18.19
N THR A 172 -0.07 17.86 17.30
CA THR A 172 -0.19 19.30 17.51
C THR A 172 -1.68 19.67 17.64
N VAL A 173 -2.04 20.34 18.73
CA VAL A 173 -3.42 20.75 19.02
C VAL A 173 -3.71 22.12 18.40
N ASP A 174 -3.78 22.16 17.07
CA ASP A 174 -4.04 23.38 16.29
C ASP A 174 -5.50 23.49 15.81
N GLY A 175 -6.30 22.44 15.98
CA GLY A 175 -7.68 22.40 15.50
C GLY A 175 -7.81 22.28 13.97
N VAL A 176 -6.71 22.03 13.27
CA VAL A 176 -6.66 21.85 11.82
C VAL A 176 -6.51 20.36 11.49
N VAL A 177 -7.39 19.85 10.64
CA VAL A 177 -7.34 18.46 10.19
C VAL A 177 -6.52 18.37 8.92
N GLY A 178 -5.20 18.27 9.08
CA GLY A 178 -4.25 18.01 7.99
C GLY A 178 -3.95 16.51 7.79
N PRO A 179 -2.99 16.17 6.92
CA PRO A 179 -2.65 14.77 6.61
C PRO A 179 -2.36 13.90 7.83
N GLN A 180 -1.62 14.42 8.82
CA GLN A 180 -1.30 13.67 10.04
C GLN A 180 -2.53 13.41 10.92
N THR A 181 -3.44 14.36 11.01
CA THR A 181 -4.70 14.19 11.77
C THR A 181 -5.62 13.20 11.06
N TRP A 182 -5.76 13.32 9.73
CA TRP A 182 -6.52 12.35 8.93
C TRP A 182 -5.97 10.93 9.08
N GLN A 183 -4.66 10.77 8.91
CA GLN A 183 -3.99 9.49 9.02
C GLN A 183 -4.20 8.85 10.41
N SER A 184 -4.15 9.64 11.48
CA SER A 184 -4.43 9.15 12.83
C SER A 184 -5.91 8.79 13.04
N LEU A 185 -6.85 9.58 12.49
CA LEU A 185 -8.29 9.31 12.58
C LEU A 185 -8.67 7.99 11.88
N VAL A 186 -8.18 7.79 10.66
CA VAL A 186 -8.51 6.57 9.88
C VAL A 186 -7.70 5.35 10.31
N GLY A 187 -6.44 5.56 10.74
CA GLY A 187 -5.47 4.53 11.10
C GLY A 187 -5.60 3.94 12.52
N SER A 188 -6.52 4.44 13.35
CA SER A 188 -6.70 3.95 14.73
C SER A 188 -7.41 2.59 14.85
N GLY A 189 -7.63 1.88 13.73
CA GLY A 189 -7.95 0.45 13.73
C GLY A 189 -6.68 -0.35 13.45
N SER A 190 -6.24 -1.18 14.39
CA SER A 190 -5.04 -2.02 14.30
C SER A 190 -4.81 -2.59 12.89
N GLY A 191 -3.87 -2.00 12.17
CA GLY A 191 -3.45 -2.44 10.84
C GLY A 191 -2.14 -1.77 10.47
N THR A 192 -1.02 -2.32 10.95
CA THR A 192 0.33 -2.00 10.45
C THR A 192 0.57 -2.61 9.06
N THR A 193 -0.46 -2.62 8.21
CA THR A 193 -0.43 -3.24 6.89
C THR A 193 0.10 -2.21 5.90
N PRO A 194 1.28 -2.43 5.28
CA PRO A 194 1.70 -1.64 4.12
C PRO A 194 0.68 -1.74 2.98
N GLU A 195 0.59 -0.69 2.17
CA GLU A 195 -0.31 -0.54 1.03
C GLU A 195 -0.19 -1.67 -0.01
N PRO A 196 -1.29 -2.37 -0.35
CA PRO A 196 -1.37 -3.26 -1.51
C PRO A 196 -1.41 -2.45 -2.81
N GLY A 197 -0.63 -2.85 -3.82
CA GLY A 197 -0.70 -2.29 -5.17
C GLY A 197 0.31 -1.18 -5.50
N GLN A 198 1.25 -0.86 -4.60
CA GLN A 198 2.34 0.06 -4.91
C GLN A 198 3.29 -0.52 -5.97
N PRO A 199 3.78 0.28 -6.94
CA PRO A 199 5.00 -0.05 -7.67
C PRO A 199 6.14 -0.26 -6.67
N GLY A 200 6.48 -1.51 -6.37
CA GLY A 200 7.49 -1.87 -5.36
C GLY A 200 6.96 -2.61 -4.12
N GLU A 201 5.70 -3.07 -4.10
CA GLU A 201 5.27 -4.07 -3.11
C GLU A 201 6.17 -5.32 -3.24
N THR A 202 6.73 -5.75 -2.11
CA THR A 202 7.64 -6.91 -2.03
C THR A 202 7.03 -7.97 -1.14
N PHE A 203 7.55 -9.21 -1.20
CA PHE A 203 7.07 -10.26 -0.31
C PHE A 203 7.13 -9.85 1.19
N ALA A 204 8.15 -9.07 1.57
CA ALA A 204 8.37 -8.62 2.95
C ALA A 204 7.27 -7.68 3.49
N THR A 205 6.45 -7.11 2.61
CA THR A 205 5.40 -6.14 2.98
C THR A 205 4.00 -6.75 2.98
N LEU A 206 3.85 -8.04 2.65
CA LEU A 206 2.55 -8.72 2.67
C LEU A 206 1.99 -8.80 4.11
N SER A 207 0.69 -8.55 4.24
CA SER A 207 -0.05 -8.73 5.48
C SER A 207 -0.18 -10.21 5.88
N GLU A 208 -0.56 -10.47 7.13
CA GLU A 208 -0.85 -11.82 7.61
C GLU A 208 -1.99 -12.49 6.83
N GLU A 209 -3.02 -11.73 6.43
CA GLU A 209 -4.11 -12.22 5.57
C GLU A 209 -3.57 -12.68 4.20
N GLN A 210 -2.79 -11.82 3.54
CA GLN A 210 -2.21 -12.12 2.23
C GLN A 210 -1.25 -13.31 2.30
N LEU A 211 -0.41 -13.38 3.33
CA LEU A 211 0.49 -14.53 3.57
C LEU A 211 -0.30 -15.82 3.84
N ALA A 212 -1.41 -15.76 4.58
CA ALA A 212 -2.28 -16.92 4.77
C ALA A 212 -2.86 -17.40 3.43
N ASN A 213 -3.29 -16.48 2.57
CA ASN A 213 -3.79 -16.80 1.24
C ASN A 213 -2.69 -17.36 0.31
N VAL A 214 -1.47 -16.82 0.37
CA VAL A 214 -0.29 -17.40 -0.33
C VAL A 214 -0.08 -18.85 0.08
N ARG A 215 -0.09 -19.14 1.39
CA ARG A 215 0.08 -20.50 1.91
C ARG A 215 -1.01 -21.44 1.43
N VAL A 216 -2.26 -20.97 1.33
CA VAL A 216 -3.36 -21.76 0.76
C VAL A 216 -3.11 -22.05 -0.72
N ILE A 217 -2.74 -21.06 -1.53
CA ILE A 217 -2.46 -21.23 -2.97
C ILE A 217 -1.34 -22.26 -3.19
N ILE A 218 -0.27 -22.19 -2.39
CA ILE A 218 0.85 -23.14 -2.43
C ILE A 218 0.41 -24.53 -1.97
N ALA A 219 -0.31 -24.63 -0.85
CA ALA A 219 -0.77 -25.90 -0.31
C ALA A 219 -1.66 -26.66 -1.30
N GLU A 220 -2.60 -25.98 -1.94
CA GLU A 220 -3.48 -26.59 -2.94
C GLU A 220 -2.72 -26.95 -4.23
N GLY A 221 -1.73 -26.14 -4.63
CA GLY A 221 -0.83 -26.46 -5.73
C GLY A 221 0.00 -27.73 -5.47
N LYS A 222 0.53 -27.88 -4.24
CA LYS A 222 1.22 -29.10 -3.79
C LYS A 222 0.29 -30.32 -3.82
N THR A 223 -0.92 -30.19 -3.28
CA THR A 223 -1.93 -31.26 -3.29
C THR A 223 -2.32 -31.67 -4.71
N ALA A 224 -2.34 -30.72 -5.64
CA ALA A 224 -2.62 -30.95 -7.05
C ALA A 224 -1.42 -31.49 -7.85
N GLY A 225 -0.21 -31.53 -7.28
CA GLY A 225 1.01 -31.93 -7.99
C GLY A 225 1.48 -30.90 -9.02
N VAL A 226 1.04 -29.64 -8.90
CA VAL A 226 1.47 -28.52 -9.75
C VAL A 226 2.90 -28.14 -9.37
N PRO A 227 3.83 -27.97 -10.33
CA PRO A 227 5.19 -27.54 -10.02
C PRO A 227 5.23 -26.10 -9.50
N GLU A 228 6.32 -25.72 -8.81
CA GLU A 228 6.51 -24.38 -8.22
C GLU A 228 6.17 -23.23 -9.15
N TYR A 229 6.49 -23.37 -10.45
CA TYR A 229 6.16 -22.34 -11.44
C TYR A 229 4.67 -22.06 -11.54
N GLY A 230 3.80 -23.07 -11.39
CA GLY A 230 2.36 -22.86 -11.37
C GLY A 230 1.88 -22.10 -10.14
N TRP A 231 2.56 -22.26 -8.99
CA TRP A 231 2.25 -21.47 -7.79
C TRP A 231 2.64 -20.01 -7.98
N VAL A 232 3.77 -19.74 -8.67
CA VAL A 232 4.17 -18.39 -9.08
C VAL A 232 3.08 -17.75 -9.94
N VAL A 233 2.58 -18.47 -10.95
CA VAL A 233 1.49 -17.98 -11.83
C VAL A 233 0.23 -17.69 -11.01
N ALA A 234 -0.17 -18.59 -10.11
CA ALA A 234 -1.35 -18.41 -9.28
C ALA A 234 -1.22 -17.22 -8.31
N ILE A 235 -0.09 -17.07 -7.62
CA ILE A 235 0.16 -15.94 -6.70
C ILE A 235 0.19 -14.62 -7.48
N ALA A 236 0.88 -14.56 -8.62
CA ALA A 236 0.90 -13.36 -9.46
C ALA A 236 -0.49 -13.00 -9.99
N THR A 237 -1.30 -14.01 -10.32
CA THR A 237 -2.70 -13.82 -10.71
C THR A 237 -3.51 -13.27 -9.54
N ALA A 238 -3.52 -13.92 -8.38
CA ALA A 238 -4.26 -13.44 -7.21
C ALA A 238 -3.78 -12.05 -6.75
N MET A 239 -2.50 -11.73 -6.92
CA MET A 239 -2.00 -10.37 -6.71
C MET A 239 -2.61 -9.38 -7.69
N GLN A 240 -2.69 -9.73 -8.98
CA GLN A 240 -3.30 -8.86 -9.95
C GLN A 240 -4.81 -8.70 -9.76
N GLU A 241 -5.50 -9.79 -9.44
CA GLU A 241 -6.96 -9.84 -9.35
C GLU A 241 -7.49 -9.23 -8.04
N SER A 242 -6.86 -9.54 -6.90
CA SER A 242 -7.38 -9.13 -5.59
C SER A 242 -6.31 -8.64 -4.63
N ARG A 243 -5.06 -8.49 -5.09
CA ARG A 243 -3.90 -8.21 -4.24
C ARG A 243 -3.76 -9.25 -3.12
N LEU A 244 -4.03 -10.53 -3.42
CA LEU A 244 -4.05 -11.65 -2.47
C LEU A 244 -5.10 -11.51 -1.34
N ARG A 245 -6.14 -10.69 -1.52
CA ARG A 245 -7.25 -10.58 -0.57
C ARG A 245 -8.44 -11.40 -1.00
N ASN A 246 -9.14 -11.99 -0.04
CA ASN A 246 -10.29 -12.82 -0.33
C ASN A 246 -11.57 -11.97 -0.30
N LEU A 247 -11.87 -11.34 -1.44
CA LEU A 247 -12.94 -10.35 -1.54
C LEU A 247 -14.33 -11.00 -1.67
N SER A 248 -15.34 -10.39 -1.05
CA SER A 248 -16.74 -10.83 -1.15
C SER A 248 -17.46 -10.31 -2.41
N GLY A 249 -16.82 -9.44 -3.19
CA GLY A 249 -17.34 -8.80 -4.40
C GLY A 249 -16.23 -8.13 -5.22
N GLY A 250 -16.57 -7.70 -6.43
CA GLY A 250 -15.70 -7.01 -7.39
C GLY A 250 -16.45 -6.66 -8.68
N ASP A 251 -15.72 -6.50 -9.80
CA ASP A 251 -16.35 -6.19 -11.10
C ASP A 251 -17.41 -7.23 -11.50
N ARG A 252 -18.61 -6.72 -11.78
CA ARG A 252 -19.83 -7.49 -12.07
C ARG A 252 -20.25 -8.40 -10.92
N ASP A 253 -19.82 -9.65 -10.96
CA ASP A 253 -20.15 -10.72 -10.01
C ASP A 253 -18.89 -11.49 -9.61
N SER A 254 -17.70 -10.94 -9.83
CA SER A 254 -16.45 -11.55 -9.41
C SER A 254 -16.34 -11.61 -7.89
N VAL A 255 -15.79 -12.71 -7.38
CA VAL A 255 -15.54 -12.87 -5.94
C VAL A 255 -14.24 -13.66 -5.71
N GLY A 256 -13.75 -13.63 -4.48
CA GLY A 256 -12.64 -14.45 -4.01
C GLY A 256 -11.26 -13.98 -4.46
N LEU A 257 -10.25 -14.79 -4.15
CA LEU A 257 -8.82 -14.50 -4.41
C LEU A 257 -8.48 -14.23 -5.88
N PHE A 258 -9.22 -14.84 -6.78
CA PHE A 258 -8.94 -14.80 -8.22
C PHE A 258 -9.97 -13.97 -8.97
N GLN A 259 -10.87 -13.26 -8.27
CA GLN A 259 -11.98 -12.51 -8.87
C GLN A 259 -12.73 -13.32 -9.93
N GLN A 260 -12.99 -14.58 -9.62
CA GLN A 260 -13.66 -15.51 -10.50
C GLN A 260 -15.17 -15.25 -10.50
N ARG A 261 -15.79 -15.32 -11.68
CA ARG A 261 -17.20 -14.96 -11.86
C ARG A 261 -18.10 -16.21 -11.87
N PRO A 262 -19.05 -16.34 -10.93
CA PRO A 262 -20.07 -17.40 -10.95
C PRO A 262 -20.81 -17.47 -12.29
N SER A 263 -21.21 -16.33 -12.86
CA SER A 263 -21.90 -16.28 -14.16
C SER A 263 -21.05 -16.74 -15.35
N ALA A 264 -19.73 -16.81 -15.20
CA ALA A 264 -18.81 -17.38 -16.19
C ALA A 264 -18.52 -18.88 -15.95
N GLY A 265 -19.27 -19.54 -15.06
CA GLY A 265 -19.20 -20.98 -14.84
C GLY A 265 -18.19 -21.43 -13.78
N TRP A 266 -17.58 -20.48 -13.05
CA TRP A 266 -16.57 -20.80 -12.03
C TRP A 266 -17.14 -21.46 -10.76
N GLY A 267 -18.46 -21.56 -10.62
CA GLY A 267 -19.10 -22.28 -9.52
C GLY A 267 -20.08 -21.43 -8.73
N ASP A 268 -20.44 -21.93 -7.55
CA ASP A 268 -21.37 -21.25 -6.64
C ASP A 268 -20.68 -20.04 -5.96
N PRO A 269 -21.34 -18.87 -5.85
CA PRO A 269 -20.74 -17.69 -5.24
C PRO A 269 -20.26 -17.91 -3.79
N ALA A 270 -20.98 -18.69 -2.99
CA ALA A 270 -20.60 -18.95 -1.59
C ALA A 270 -19.41 -19.90 -1.49
N ALA A 271 -19.18 -20.73 -2.50
CA ALA A 271 -17.99 -21.58 -2.59
C ALA A 271 -16.78 -20.81 -3.14
N LEU A 272 -16.98 -19.88 -4.08
CA LEU A 272 -15.89 -19.12 -4.71
C LEU A 272 -15.18 -18.14 -3.76
N VAL A 273 -15.84 -17.71 -2.70
CA VAL A 273 -15.21 -16.95 -1.60
C VAL A 273 -14.40 -17.83 -0.65
N ASP A 274 -14.28 -19.14 -0.88
CA ASP A 274 -13.33 -20.00 -0.16
C ASP A 274 -11.98 -20.04 -0.92
N PRO A 275 -10.88 -19.55 -0.32
CA PRO A 275 -9.54 -19.59 -0.88
C PRO A 275 -9.09 -20.97 -1.38
N VAL A 276 -9.51 -22.05 -0.70
CA VAL A 276 -9.20 -23.43 -1.09
C VAL A 276 -9.93 -23.80 -2.38
N TYR A 277 -11.23 -23.50 -2.45
CA TYR A 277 -12.04 -23.74 -3.63
C TYR A 277 -11.50 -22.97 -4.84
N ALA A 278 -11.28 -21.67 -4.68
CA ALA A 278 -10.83 -20.78 -5.75
C ALA A 278 -9.44 -21.19 -6.28
N SER A 279 -8.53 -21.60 -5.39
CA SER A 279 -7.20 -22.11 -5.78
C SER A 279 -7.29 -23.42 -6.58
N ARG A 280 -8.11 -24.37 -6.13
CA ARG A 280 -8.34 -25.63 -6.88
C ARG A 280 -8.97 -25.38 -8.24
N ALA A 281 -9.93 -24.46 -8.30
CA ALA A 281 -10.57 -24.05 -9.55
C ALA A 281 -9.55 -23.43 -10.51
N PHE A 282 -8.71 -22.49 -10.02
CA PHE A 282 -7.67 -21.85 -10.82
C PHE A 282 -6.69 -22.86 -11.43
N TYR A 283 -6.23 -23.84 -10.65
CA TYR A 283 -5.29 -24.84 -11.17
C TYR A 283 -5.91 -25.78 -12.20
N GLY A 284 -7.22 -26.08 -12.14
CA GLY A 284 -7.87 -27.01 -13.08
C GLY A 284 -7.46 -28.47 -12.92
N ALA A 285 -6.73 -28.81 -11.85
CA ALA A 285 -6.21 -30.17 -11.63
C ALA A 285 -7.33 -31.20 -11.41
N ALA A 286 -6.99 -32.49 -11.26
CA ALA A 286 -7.95 -33.60 -11.12
C ALA A 286 -8.99 -33.45 -9.98
N ASN A 287 -8.79 -32.51 -9.04
CA ASN A 287 -9.70 -32.18 -7.95
C ASN A 287 -10.39 -30.81 -8.12
N SER A 288 -10.37 -30.22 -9.32
CA SER A 288 -11.04 -28.95 -9.61
C SER A 288 -12.52 -29.09 -9.32
N PRO A 289 -13.12 -28.15 -8.55
CA PRO A 289 -14.54 -28.19 -8.26
C PRO A 289 -15.41 -27.62 -9.39
N THR A 290 -14.80 -27.23 -10.51
CA THR A 290 -15.45 -26.57 -11.65
C THR A 290 -15.09 -27.30 -12.95
N SER A 291 -15.90 -27.08 -13.99
CA SER A 291 -15.60 -27.54 -15.36
C SER A 291 -14.87 -26.49 -16.20
N ASN A 292 -14.53 -25.33 -15.63
CA ASN A 292 -13.78 -24.31 -16.34
C ASN A 292 -12.33 -24.76 -16.51
N THR A 293 -11.73 -24.35 -17.62
CA THR A 293 -10.31 -24.59 -17.92
C THR A 293 -9.46 -23.90 -16.86
N GLY A 294 -8.70 -24.67 -16.09
CA GLY A 294 -7.69 -24.13 -15.21
C GLY A 294 -6.28 -24.23 -15.80
N LEU A 295 -5.28 -23.80 -15.04
CA LEU A 295 -3.90 -23.70 -15.49
C LEU A 295 -3.37 -25.00 -16.11
N THR A 296 -3.61 -26.14 -15.46
CA THR A 296 -3.06 -27.44 -15.92
C THR A 296 -3.75 -27.98 -17.17
N ASP A 297 -4.90 -27.43 -17.55
CA ASP A 297 -5.61 -27.79 -18.77
C ASP A 297 -5.06 -27.04 -20.00
N VAL A 298 -4.31 -25.96 -19.78
CA VAL A 298 -3.73 -25.13 -20.84
C VAL A 298 -2.49 -25.82 -21.40
N ALA A 299 -2.54 -26.22 -22.67
CA ALA A 299 -1.42 -26.91 -23.31
C ALA A 299 -0.14 -26.05 -23.33
N GLY A 300 0.95 -26.55 -22.74
CA GLY A 300 2.26 -25.91 -22.75
C GLY A 300 2.41 -24.73 -21.79
N TRP A 301 1.50 -24.58 -20.82
CA TRP A 301 1.51 -23.50 -19.83
C TRP A 301 2.85 -23.42 -19.06
N GLU A 302 3.55 -24.54 -18.89
CA GLU A 302 4.82 -24.61 -18.17
C GLU A 302 5.93 -23.79 -18.83
N SER A 303 5.80 -23.53 -20.14
CA SER A 303 6.76 -22.75 -20.93
C SER A 303 6.28 -21.34 -21.25
N MET A 304 5.04 -20.99 -20.89
CA MET A 304 4.48 -19.65 -21.05
C MET A 304 5.10 -18.69 -20.04
N SER A 305 5.16 -17.40 -20.36
CA SER A 305 5.39 -16.37 -19.33
C SER A 305 4.26 -16.35 -18.30
N VAL A 306 4.50 -15.75 -17.12
CA VAL A 306 3.48 -15.61 -16.08
C VAL A 306 2.22 -14.93 -16.61
N THR A 307 2.40 -13.93 -17.45
CA THR A 307 1.31 -13.20 -18.12
C THR A 307 0.51 -14.10 -19.05
N GLU A 308 1.18 -14.82 -19.96
CA GLU A 308 0.50 -15.70 -20.91
C GLU A 308 -0.27 -16.82 -20.20
N ALA A 309 0.33 -17.41 -19.16
CA ALA A 309 -0.29 -18.47 -18.37
C ALA A 309 -1.50 -17.97 -17.57
N ALA A 310 -1.37 -16.83 -16.87
CA ALA A 310 -2.47 -16.22 -16.11
C ALA A 310 -3.63 -15.82 -17.04
N GLN A 311 -3.31 -15.19 -18.16
CA GLN A 311 -4.28 -14.75 -19.16
C GLN A 311 -5.03 -15.93 -19.80
N ALA A 312 -4.36 -17.07 -20.02
CA ALA A 312 -4.98 -18.27 -20.56
C ALA A 312 -6.07 -18.87 -19.65
N VAL A 313 -5.97 -18.62 -18.34
CA VAL A 313 -6.96 -19.07 -17.34
C VAL A 313 -8.05 -18.02 -17.11
N GLN A 314 -7.67 -16.75 -16.89
CA GLN A 314 -8.60 -15.71 -16.46
C GLN A 314 -9.31 -14.98 -17.60
N VAL A 315 -8.71 -14.95 -18.80
CA VAL A 315 -9.24 -14.23 -19.97
C VAL A 315 -9.56 -12.76 -19.63
N SER A 316 -8.61 -12.05 -19.01
CA SER A 316 -8.74 -10.64 -18.62
C SER A 316 -8.62 -9.68 -19.81
N ALA A 317 -9.06 -8.43 -19.64
CA ALA A 317 -8.93 -7.36 -20.64
C ALA A 317 -7.52 -6.74 -20.69
N TYR A 318 -6.64 -7.05 -19.73
CA TYR A 318 -5.33 -6.42 -19.55
C TYR A 318 -4.21 -7.47 -19.42
N PRO A 319 -3.69 -8.01 -20.53
CA PRO A 319 -2.74 -9.12 -20.49
C PRO A 319 -1.43 -8.76 -19.77
N ASP A 320 -0.87 -7.57 -19.97
CA ASP A 320 0.47 -7.24 -19.44
C ASP A 320 0.53 -6.98 -17.92
N ALA A 321 -0.61 -7.00 -17.22
CA ALA A 321 -0.71 -6.58 -15.82
C ALA A 321 -0.15 -7.61 -14.81
N TYR A 322 0.07 -8.87 -15.22
CA TYR A 322 0.53 -9.93 -14.32
C TYR A 322 2.05 -9.96 -14.12
N ALA A 323 2.82 -9.56 -15.13
CA ALA A 323 4.28 -9.66 -15.11
C ALA A 323 4.93 -8.85 -13.97
N GLN A 324 4.31 -7.73 -13.56
CA GLN A 324 4.82 -6.90 -12.47
C GLN A 324 4.86 -7.62 -11.11
N TRP A 325 4.04 -8.66 -10.92
CA TRP A 325 3.95 -9.42 -9.67
C TRP A 325 4.86 -10.66 -9.64
N GLU A 326 5.53 -10.98 -10.74
CA GLU A 326 6.32 -12.21 -10.86
C GLU A 326 7.45 -12.28 -9.82
N THR A 327 8.17 -11.19 -9.58
CA THR A 327 9.25 -11.14 -8.59
C THR A 327 8.73 -11.47 -7.19
N LEU A 328 7.65 -10.80 -6.76
CA LEU A 328 7.02 -11.04 -5.47
C LEU A 328 6.53 -12.49 -5.35
N ALA A 329 5.87 -13.00 -6.40
CA ALA A 329 5.37 -14.37 -6.41
C ALA A 329 6.49 -15.41 -6.28
N ARG A 330 7.64 -15.18 -6.93
CA ARG A 330 8.84 -16.04 -6.78
C ARG A 330 9.42 -15.98 -5.37
N GLU A 331 9.48 -14.81 -4.75
CA GLU A 331 9.92 -14.64 -3.36
C GLU A 331 8.97 -15.34 -2.36
N ALA A 332 7.67 -15.25 -2.61
CA ALA A 332 6.64 -15.91 -1.82
C ALA A 332 6.78 -17.44 -1.87
N VAL A 333 6.94 -18.01 -3.07
CA VAL A 333 7.20 -19.45 -3.24
C VAL A 333 8.50 -19.87 -2.58
N ALA A 334 9.57 -19.09 -2.70
CA ALA A 334 10.85 -19.42 -2.06
C ALA A 334 10.77 -19.41 -0.52
N SER A 335 9.86 -18.61 0.06
CA SER A 335 9.75 -18.42 1.50
C SER A 335 8.73 -19.34 2.17
N GLU A 336 7.64 -19.68 1.47
CA GLU A 336 6.49 -20.42 1.99
C GLU A 336 6.26 -21.79 1.31
N GLY A 337 7.05 -22.07 0.26
CA GLY A 337 6.98 -23.27 -0.60
C GLY A 337 7.62 -24.53 -0.06
#